data_AF-A0A8B4U7I9-F1
#
_entry.id   AF-A0A8B4U7I9-F1
#
_cell.length_a   1.000
_cell.length_b   1.000
_cell.length_c   1.000
_cell.angle_alpha   90.00
_cell.angle_beta   90.00
_cell.angle_gamma   90.00
#
_symmetry.space_group_name_H-M   'P 1'
#
loop_
_entity.id
_entity.type
_entity.pdbx_description
1 polymer ?
#
loop_
_entity_poly.entity_id
_entity_poly.type
_entity_poly.pdbx_seq_one_letter_code
_entity_poly.pdbx_strand_id
1 'polypeptide(L)'
;MDPPQPYDGRLLGDWLHRLRPPLETISLGGMGIAGGADMAHFFNATRSPRSALYAARRLLRHGWQRLRAGRGQHLVNGNALVARLLRSALDAGVRFQLNAPVVRLLQGPPGVSGAVLRSDGGEIHVEAGAVVLACGGFPHDRQRLAQVVPHAAEGYGHFSAAPPDNQGEGIRLGESVGGQFDTSLRHPLAWAPVSRVTLASGQQLMFPHLVERAKPGVIAVLPNGKRFVNEADSYHDFIAALLAATPAGDTPQAWLLADRRALRRYGLGHARPFPFTPTAWLRTGYLQRGNTLAELAKQCAIDANALAETVERFNHFASAGEDVDFHRGASAYNRAQGDHQVTLGPLREGPFYAVRILPGSLGTFSGLQTDEHARVLDEQQLPIPGLYAIGNDMSSVMRGYYPSGGITLGPAMTFGYLVGKGLTKKTNINNNIT
;
A
#
# COMPACT_ATOMS: atom_id res chain seq x y z
N MET A 1 -20.60 1.92 1.26
CA MET A 1 -19.92 2.83 0.33
C MET A 1 -19.82 2.14 -1.01
N ASP A 2 -20.29 2.78 -2.07
CA ASP A 2 -20.03 2.28 -3.42
C ASP A 2 -18.53 2.38 -3.72
N PRO A 3 -17.93 1.39 -4.40
CA PRO A 3 -16.55 1.49 -4.84
C PRO A 3 -16.38 2.73 -5.73
N PRO A 4 -15.19 3.36 -5.76
CA PRO A 4 -14.94 4.50 -6.62
C PRO A 4 -15.29 4.15 -8.07
N GLN A 5 -16.16 4.96 -8.66
CA GLN A 5 -16.69 4.71 -9.99
C GLN A 5 -15.54 4.62 -11.00
N PRO A 6 -15.52 3.60 -11.88
CA PRO A 6 -14.52 3.50 -12.92
C PRO A 6 -14.43 4.77 -13.75
N TYR A 7 -13.25 5.05 -14.30
CA TYR A 7 -13.00 6.20 -15.17
C TYR A 7 -12.61 5.75 -16.57
N ASP A 8 -13.15 6.43 -17.58
CA ASP A 8 -12.82 6.19 -18.97
C ASP A 8 -11.56 6.96 -19.35
N GLY A 9 -10.43 6.24 -19.42
CA GLY A 9 -9.11 6.79 -19.72
C GLY A 9 -9.01 7.50 -21.08
N ARG A 10 -9.95 7.28 -22.01
CA ARG A 10 -10.01 8.02 -23.28
C ARG A 10 -10.18 9.53 -23.07
N LEU A 11 -10.82 9.93 -21.98
CA LEU A 11 -11.09 11.34 -21.64
C LEU A 11 -9.83 12.13 -21.22
N LEU A 12 -8.70 11.45 -21.03
CA LEU A 12 -7.40 12.07 -20.76
C LEU A 12 -6.59 12.38 -22.02
N GLY A 13 -6.96 11.85 -23.20
CA GLY A 13 -6.11 11.92 -24.39
C GLY A 13 -4.70 11.40 -24.10
N ASP A 14 -3.68 12.14 -24.55
CA ASP A 14 -2.26 11.77 -24.41
C ASP A 14 -1.80 11.68 -22.94
N TRP A 15 -2.47 12.37 -22.02
CA TRP A 15 -2.16 12.30 -20.59
C TRP A 15 -2.39 10.92 -19.99
N LEU A 16 -3.18 10.06 -20.65
CA LEU A 16 -3.34 8.67 -20.24
C LEU A 16 -1.98 7.95 -20.17
N HIS A 17 -1.06 8.25 -21.09
CA HIS A 17 0.25 7.58 -21.16
C HIS A 17 1.24 8.13 -20.14
N ARG A 18 0.98 9.32 -19.58
CA ARG A 18 1.76 9.92 -18.48
C ARG A 18 1.31 9.40 -17.11
N LEU A 19 0.09 8.88 -17.01
CA LEU A 19 -0.40 8.22 -15.80
C LEU A 19 0.27 6.86 -15.62
N ARG A 20 0.82 6.59 -14.43
CA ARG A 20 1.39 5.28 -14.10
C ARG A 20 0.37 4.15 -14.36
N PRO A 21 0.74 3.10 -15.13
CA PRO A 21 -0.13 1.94 -15.34
C PRO A 21 -0.53 1.27 -14.02
N PRO A 22 -1.64 0.50 -14.00
CA PRO A 22 -1.96 -0.36 -12.86
C PRO A 22 -0.76 -1.26 -12.53
N LEU A 23 -0.45 -1.38 -11.24
CA LEU A 23 0.66 -2.20 -10.75
C LEU A 23 0.51 -3.66 -11.22
N GLU A 24 1.58 -4.25 -11.74
CA GLU A 24 1.56 -5.61 -12.28
C GLU A 24 1.21 -6.67 -11.23
N THR A 25 1.66 -6.46 -9.99
CA THR A 25 1.42 -7.37 -8.85
C THR A 25 -0.05 -7.51 -8.47
N ILE A 26 -0.89 -6.52 -8.78
CA ILE A 26 -2.30 -6.49 -8.40
C ILE A 26 -3.24 -6.37 -9.61
N SER A 27 -2.71 -6.49 -10.83
CA SER A 27 -3.49 -6.41 -12.07
C SER A 27 -3.38 -7.70 -12.90
N LEU A 28 -4.44 -8.01 -13.64
CA LEU A 28 -4.45 -9.14 -14.55
C LEU A 28 -3.96 -8.67 -15.92
N GLY A 29 -2.64 -8.72 -16.15
CA GLY A 29 -2.03 -8.27 -17.41
C GLY A 29 -2.26 -6.78 -17.68
N GLY A 30 -2.12 -5.95 -16.64
CA GLY A 30 -2.39 -4.51 -16.69
C GLY A 30 -3.88 -4.14 -16.59
N MET A 31 -4.79 -5.11 -16.47
CA MET A 31 -6.21 -4.86 -16.24
C MET A 31 -6.45 -4.64 -14.74
N GLY A 32 -6.89 -3.43 -14.38
CA GLY A 32 -7.37 -3.17 -13.02
C GLY A 32 -8.69 -3.87 -12.76
N ILE A 33 -8.81 -4.51 -11.60
CA ILE A 33 -10.05 -5.13 -11.10
C ILE A 33 -10.54 -4.28 -9.94
N ALA A 34 -11.79 -3.80 -10.02
CA ALA A 34 -12.38 -3.03 -8.94
C ALA A 34 -12.74 -3.94 -7.75
N GLY A 35 -12.75 -3.39 -6.55
CA GLY A 35 -13.29 -4.09 -5.38
C GLY A 35 -14.80 -4.39 -5.51
N GLY A 36 -15.33 -5.22 -4.62
CA GLY A 36 -16.75 -5.54 -4.58
C GLY A 36 -17.23 -6.41 -5.74
N ALA A 37 -18.25 -5.97 -6.46
CA ALA A 37 -18.94 -6.77 -7.47
C ALA A 37 -18.04 -7.21 -8.65
N ASP A 38 -17.09 -6.37 -9.07
CA ASP A 38 -16.15 -6.71 -10.16
C ASP A 38 -15.28 -7.90 -9.74
N MET A 39 -14.62 -7.81 -8.58
CA MET A 39 -13.84 -8.92 -8.00
C MET A 39 -14.69 -10.17 -7.77
N ALA A 40 -15.93 -10.03 -7.29
CA ALA A 40 -16.84 -11.16 -7.08
C ALA A 40 -17.18 -11.89 -8.39
N HIS A 41 -17.36 -11.18 -9.50
CA HIS A 41 -17.54 -11.80 -10.81
C HIS A 41 -16.29 -12.57 -11.26
N PHE A 42 -15.09 -12.02 -11.06
CA PHE A 42 -13.85 -12.73 -11.42
C PHE A 42 -13.66 -14.02 -10.58
N PHE A 43 -13.93 -13.99 -9.27
CA PHE A 43 -13.86 -15.20 -8.44
C PHE A 43 -14.92 -16.25 -8.81
N ASN A 44 -16.11 -15.82 -9.27
CA ASN A 44 -17.20 -16.72 -9.63
C ASN A 44 -17.25 -17.07 -11.13
N ALA A 45 -16.29 -16.62 -11.93
CA ALA A 45 -16.30 -16.78 -13.39
C ALA A 45 -16.35 -18.25 -13.85
N THR A 46 -15.87 -19.18 -13.03
CA THR A 46 -15.88 -20.62 -13.34
C THR A 46 -17.11 -21.36 -12.83
N ARG A 47 -17.96 -20.70 -12.03
CA ARG A 47 -19.12 -21.29 -11.35
C ARG A 47 -20.46 -20.69 -11.78
N SER A 48 -20.44 -19.54 -12.45
CA SER A 48 -21.64 -18.82 -12.88
C SER A 48 -21.49 -18.37 -14.33
N PRO A 49 -22.40 -18.77 -15.24
CA PRO A 49 -22.38 -18.31 -16.63
C PRO A 49 -22.44 -16.78 -16.77
N ARG A 50 -23.20 -16.12 -15.88
CA ARG A 50 -23.28 -14.65 -15.84
C ARG A 50 -21.93 -14.03 -15.52
N SER A 51 -21.24 -14.55 -14.50
CA SER A 51 -19.90 -14.10 -14.14
C SER A 51 -18.85 -14.46 -15.21
N ALA A 52 -18.98 -15.62 -15.85
CA ALA A 52 -18.11 -16.04 -16.95
C ALA A 52 -18.21 -15.07 -18.14
N LEU A 53 -19.44 -14.76 -18.57
CA LEU A 53 -19.70 -13.81 -19.64
C LEU A 53 -19.19 -12.39 -19.29
N TYR A 54 -19.40 -11.97 -18.03
CA TYR A 54 -18.89 -10.69 -17.55
C TYR A 54 -17.35 -10.62 -17.63
N ALA A 55 -16.66 -11.62 -17.05
CA ALA A 55 -15.20 -11.69 -17.07
C ALA A 55 -14.65 -11.78 -18.51
N ALA A 56 -15.27 -12.58 -19.38
CA ALA A 56 -14.91 -12.69 -20.78
C ALA A 56 -15.04 -11.35 -21.52
N ARG A 57 -16.17 -10.64 -21.34
CA ARG A 57 -16.36 -9.30 -21.93
C ARG A 57 -15.31 -8.30 -21.44
N ARG A 58 -14.97 -8.33 -20.15
CA ARG A 58 -13.93 -7.47 -19.56
C ARG A 58 -12.55 -7.75 -20.17
N LEU A 59 -12.18 -9.03 -20.26
CA LEU A 59 -10.91 -9.47 -20.85
C LEU A 59 -10.82 -9.11 -22.34
N LEU A 60 -11.86 -9.36 -23.12
CA LEU A 60 -11.91 -9.02 -24.55
C LEU A 60 -11.78 -7.50 -24.76
N ARG A 61 -12.54 -6.70 -23.98
CA ARG A 61 -12.44 -5.24 -24.03
C ARG A 61 -11.04 -4.76 -23.68
N HIS A 62 -10.43 -5.30 -22.63
CA HIS A 62 -9.06 -4.96 -22.23
C HIS A 62 -8.04 -5.34 -23.30
N GLY A 63 -8.16 -6.54 -23.88
CA GLY A 63 -7.30 -7.00 -24.98
C GLY A 63 -7.38 -6.06 -26.19
N TRP A 64 -8.59 -5.69 -26.60
CA TRP A 64 -8.80 -4.72 -27.69
C TRP A 64 -8.24 -3.33 -27.37
N GLN A 65 -8.39 -2.85 -26.13
CA GLN A 65 -7.78 -1.59 -25.69
C GLN A 65 -6.26 -1.63 -25.74
N ARG A 66 -5.64 -2.73 -25.29
CA ARG A 66 -4.18 -2.91 -25.39
C ARG A 66 -3.70 -2.94 -26.83
N LEU A 67 -4.43 -3.62 -27.73
CA LEU A 67 -4.08 -3.66 -29.15
C LEU A 67 -4.16 -2.29 -29.82
N ARG A 68 -5.19 -1.49 -29.49
CA ARG A 68 -5.41 -0.18 -30.14
C ARG A 68 -4.63 0.98 -29.51
N ALA A 69 -4.49 0.98 -28.19
CA ALA A 69 -3.97 2.11 -27.41
C ALA A 69 -2.74 1.74 -26.58
N GLY A 70 -2.16 0.54 -26.75
CA GLY A 70 -0.99 0.08 -26.00
C GLY A 70 -1.24 -0.23 -24.51
N ARG A 71 -2.39 0.16 -23.93
CA ARG A 71 -2.75 -0.07 -22.53
C ARG A 71 -4.26 -0.13 -22.30
N GLY A 72 -4.65 -0.61 -21.12
CA GLY A 72 -6.04 -0.57 -20.67
C GLY A 72 -6.53 0.88 -20.48
N GLN A 73 -7.76 1.14 -20.91
CA GLN A 73 -8.43 2.45 -20.79
C GLN A 73 -9.56 2.44 -19.76
N HIS A 74 -9.93 1.28 -19.21
CA HIS A 74 -10.86 1.22 -18.10
C HIS A 74 -10.09 1.33 -16.77
N LEU A 75 -10.09 2.52 -16.18
CA LEU A 75 -9.35 2.80 -14.95
C LEU A 75 -10.25 2.59 -13.73
N VAL A 76 -9.69 2.00 -12.66
CA VAL A 76 -10.38 1.71 -11.40
C VAL A 76 -9.48 2.03 -10.20
N ASN A 77 -10.05 2.03 -9.00
CA ASN A 77 -9.34 2.24 -7.73
C ASN A 77 -8.49 3.54 -7.76
N GLY A 78 -7.25 3.51 -7.25
CA GLY A 78 -6.37 4.68 -7.25
C GLY A 78 -6.06 5.25 -8.64
N ASN A 79 -6.04 4.41 -9.68
CA ASN A 79 -5.83 4.86 -11.06
C ASN A 79 -7.00 5.75 -11.54
N ALA A 80 -8.24 5.37 -11.21
CA ALA A 80 -9.42 6.19 -11.51
C ALA A 80 -9.44 7.49 -10.71
N LEU A 81 -9.04 7.45 -9.43
CA LEU A 81 -8.96 8.64 -8.58
C LEU A 81 -7.98 9.67 -9.18
N VAL A 82 -6.75 9.25 -9.47
CA VAL A 82 -5.73 10.16 -10.02
C VAL A 82 -6.13 10.63 -11.42
N ALA A 83 -6.73 9.78 -12.25
CA ALA A 83 -7.23 10.18 -13.57
C ALA A 83 -8.28 11.30 -13.48
N ARG A 84 -9.21 11.23 -12.51
CA ARG A 84 -10.21 12.27 -12.30
C ARG A 84 -9.58 13.58 -11.81
N LEU A 85 -8.68 13.51 -10.84
CA LEU A 85 -7.95 14.69 -10.36
C LEU A 85 -7.12 15.34 -11.48
N LEU A 86 -6.45 14.53 -12.30
CA LEU A 86 -5.68 14.99 -13.45
C LEU A 86 -6.59 15.68 -14.48
N ARG A 87 -7.73 15.07 -14.84
CA ARG A 87 -8.70 15.69 -15.75
C ARG A 87 -9.16 17.06 -15.24
N SER A 88 -9.58 17.13 -13.97
CA SER A 88 -10.01 18.40 -13.37
C SER A 88 -8.90 19.47 -13.37
N ALA A 89 -7.65 19.07 -13.12
CA ALA A 89 -6.52 20.00 -13.17
C ALA A 89 -6.25 20.50 -14.59
N LEU A 90 -6.35 19.62 -15.60
CA LEU A 90 -6.22 20.00 -17.00
C LEU A 90 -7.34 20.94 -17.45
N ASP A 91 -8.59 20.68 -17.04
CA ASP A 91 -9.73 21.56 -17.28
C ASP A 91 -9.55 22.95 -16.65
N ALA A 92 -8.88 23.01 -15.49
CA ALA A 92 -8.56 24.24 -14.79
C ALA A 92 -7.29 24.96 -15.33
N GLY A 93 -6.66 24.44 -16.39
CA GLY A 93 -5.45 25.05 -16.97
C GLY A 93 -4.18 24.89 -16.13
N VAL A 94 -4.14 23.91 -15.22
CA VAL A 94 -2.93 23.63 -14.42
C VAL A 94 -1.80 23.18 -15.34
N ARG A 95 -0.63 23.80 -15.19
CA ARG A 95 0.59 23.43 -15.92
C ARG A 95 1.32 22.33 -15.18
N PHE A 96 1.63 21.25 -15.90
CA PHE A 96 2.37 20.11 -15.39
C PHE A 96 3.75 20.03 -16.04
N GLN A 97 4.80 20.10 -15.22
CA GLN A 97 6.16 19.82 -15.64
C GLN A 97 6.54 18.42 -15.15
N LEU A 98 6.76 17.49 -16.08
CA LEU A 98 7.23 16.14 -15.79
C LEU A 98 8.75 16.05 -15.94
N ASN A 99 9.36 14.99 -15.39
CA ASN A 99 10.82 14.76 -15.41
C ASN A 99 11.63 15.96 -14.88
N ALA A 100 11.07 16.69 -13.90
CA ALA A 100 11.68 17.90 -13.36
C ALA A 100 11.78 17.79 -11.83
N PRO A 101 12.76 17.02 -11.31
CA PRO A 101 12.94 16.92 -9.87
C PRO A 101 13.27 18.30 -9.29
N VAL A 102 12.59 18.67 -8.20
CA VAL A 102 12.90 19.87 -7.43
C VAL A 102 14.16 19.59 -6.61
N VAL A 103 15.17 20.44 -6.77
CA VAL A 103 16.49 20.24 -6.14
C VAL A 103 16.74 21.22 -5.00
N ARG A 104 16.04 22.34 -4.97
CA ARG A 104 16.22 23.40 -3.97
C ARG A 104 14.97 24.28 -3.86
N LEU A 105 14.67 24.74 -2.65
CA LEU A 105 13.67 25.80 -2.42
C LEU A 105 14.35 27.17 -2.53
N LEU A 106 13.67 28.13 -3.14
CA LEU A 106 14.11 29.52 -3.14
C LEU A 106 13.65 30.19 -1.85
N GLN A 107 14.56 30.95 -1.22
CA GLN A 107 14.28 31.73 -0.03
C GLN A 107 14.40 33.22 -0.35
N GLY A 108 13.47 34.02 0.17
CA GLY A 108 13.50 35.48 0.10
C GLY A 108 12.51 36.06 1.11
N PRO A 109 12.60 37.34 1.51
CA PRO A 109 11.66 37.90 2.48
C PRO A 109 10.21 37.73 2.03
N PRO A 110 9.29 37.10 2.81
CA PRO A 110 9.43 36.68 4.21
C PRO A 110 9.73 35.18 4.47
N GLY A 111 9.96 34.34 3.46
CA GLY A 111 10.23 32.91 3.64
C GLY A 111 10.55 32.17 2.34
N VAL A 112 9.83 31.08 2.05
CA VAL A 112 9.96 30.35 0.79
C VAL A 112 9.23 31.09 -0.33
N SER A 113 9.96 31.40 -1.41
CA SER A 113 9.50 32.23 -2.54
C SER A 113 9.47 31.48 -3.87
N GLY A 114 9.71 30.17 -3.86
CA GLY A 114 9.74 29.38 -5.08
C GLY A 114 10.59 28.12 -4.98
N ALA A 115 10.95 27.56 -6.13
CA ALA A 115 11.76 26.36 -6.22
C ALA A 115 12.63 26.34 -7.47
N VAL A 116 13.70 25.56 -7.41
CA VAL A 116 14.59 25.25 -8.54
C VAL A 116 14.36 23.81 -8.95
N LEU A 117 14.04 23.61 -10.23
CA LEU A 117 13.86 22.31 -10.84
C LEU A 117 15.05 21.99 -11.74
N ARG A 118 15.45 20.72 -11.80
CA ARG A 118 16.43 20.26 -12.79
C ARG A 118 15.73 19.95 -14.11
N SER A 119 16.35 20.33 -15.22
CA SER A 119 15.95 19.99 -16.58
C SER A 119 17.17 19.66 -17.43
N ASP A 120 16.98 19.01 -18.58
CA ASP A 120 18.05 18.69 -19.54
C ASP A 120 18.77 19.95 -20.05
N GLY A 121 18.07 21.08 -20.08
CA GLY A 121 18.60 22.39 -20.49
C GLY A 121 19.20 23.23 -19.36
N GLY A 122 19.34 22.68 -18.15
CA GLY A 122 19.83 23.40 -16.96
C GLY A 122 18.77 23.59 -15.86
N GLU A 123 19.08 24.43 -14.89
CA GLU A 123 18.16 24.74 -13.77
C GLU A 123 17.02 25.65 -14.24
N ILE A 124 15.79 25.31 -13.86
CA ILE A 124 14.59 26.14 -14.07
C ILE A 124 14.21 26.75 -12.73
N HIS A 125 14.20 28.09 -12.67
CA HIS A 125 13.77 28.84 -11.49
C HIS A 125 12.29 29.17 -11.61
N VAL A 126 11.52 28.79 -10.59
CA VAL A 126 10.08 29.09 -10.51
C VAL A 126 9.83 29.91 -9.26
N GLU A 127 9.45 31.16 -9.45
CA GLU A 127 8.96 32.03 -8.38
C GLU A 127 7.49 31.70 -8.07
N ALA A 128 7.16 31.61 -6.79
CA ALA A 128 5.82 31.31 -6.32
C ALA A 128 5.58 31.91 -4.93
N GLY A 129 4.39 32.44 -4.70
CA GLY A 129 3.99 32.90 -3.35
C GLY A 129 3.75 31.76 -2.34
N ALA A 130 3.69 30.51 -2.81
CA ALA A 130 3.59 29.34 -1.98
C ALA A 130 4.15 28.08 -2.67
N VAL A 131 4.78 27.22 -1.90
CA VAL A 131 5.25 25.88 -2.30
C VAL A 131 4.56 24.84 -1.42
N VAL A 132 3.97 23.83 -2.04
CA VAL A 132 3.27 22.73 -1.37
C VAL A 132 4.02 21.42 -1.65
N LEU A 133 4.56 20.81 -0.60
CA LEU A 133 5.25 19.51 -0.65
C LEU A 133 4.21 18.38 -0.57
N ALA A 134 4.19 17.53 -1.59
CA ALA A 134 3.26 16.39 -1.73
C ALA A 134 3.96 15.20 -2.43
N CYS A 135 5.22 14.97 -2.08
CA CYS A 135 6.17 14.08 -2.74
C CYS A 135 6.07 12.62 -2.30
N GLY A 136 5.28 12.31 -1.26
CA GLY A 136 4.91 10.94 -0.91
C GLY A 136 5.73 10.29 0.19
N GLY A 137 6.46 11.08 0.97
CA GLY A 137 7.17 10.66 2.17
C GLY A 137 8.49 9.94 1.89
N PHE A 138 8.91 9.11 2.85
CA PHE A 138 10.23 8.46 2.84
C PHE A 138 10.21 6.90 2.82
N PRO A 139 9.22 6.21 2.23
CA PRO A 139 9.10 4.75 2.37
C PRO A 139 10.28 3.95 1.79
N HIS A 140 11.13 4.55 0.96
CA HIS A 140 12.34 3.94 0.40
C HIS A 140 13.64 4.69 0.75
N ASP A 141 13.58 5.70 1.62
CA ASP A 141 14.77 6.39 2.11
C ASP A 141 15.50 5.50 3.13
N ARG A 142 16.56 4.82 2.69
CA ARG A 142 17.31 3.87 3.53
C ARG A 142 17.91 4.53 4.77
N GLN A 143 18.41 5.76 4.63
CA GLN A 143 19.05 6.46 5.75
C GLN A 143 17.99 6.84 6.78
N ARG A 144 16.85 7.40 6.34
CA ARG A 144 15.76 7.76 7.24
C ARG A 144 15.15 6.52 7.90
N LEU A 145 14.90 5.45 7.14
CA LEU A 145 14.39 4.19 7.67
C LEU A 145 15.29 3.64 8.77
N ALA A 146 16.62 3.61 8.57
CA ALA A 146 17.56 3.15 9.58
C ALA A 146 17.52 3.98 10.87
N GLN A 147 17.14 5.26 10.80
CA GLN A 147 17.02 6.14 11.97
C GLN A 147 15.73 5.92 12.75
N VAL A 148 14.60 5.69 12.08
CA VAL A 148 13.28 5.71 12.73
C VAL A 148 12.60 4.34 12.83
N VAL A 149 13.10 3.32 12.13
CA VAL A 149 12.50 1.99 12.10
C VAL A 149 13.50 1.00 12.71
N PRO A 150 13.28 0.55 13.97
CA PRO A 150 14.25 -0.27 14.69
C PRO A 150 14.70 -1.54 13.94
N HIS A 151 13.76 -2.27 13.34
CA HIS A 151 14.08 -3.50 12.60
C HIS A 151 14.75 -3.23 11.24
N ALA A 152 14.91 -1.97 10.83
CA ALA A 152 15.63 -1.56 9.63
C ALA A 152 16.98 -0.86 9.93
N ALA A 153 17.35 -0.70 11.21
CA ALA A 153 18.57 -0.01 11.61
C ALA A 153 19.85 -0.66 11.06
N GLU A 154 19.86 -1.99 10.98
CA GLU A 154 20.99 -2.78 10.44
C GLU A 154 20.86 -3.04 8.93
N GLY A 155 19.98 -2.30 8.24
CA GLY A 155 19.86 -2.31 6.78
C GLY A 155 18.56 -2.91 6.25
N TYR A 156 18.61 -4.16 5.76
CA TYR A 156 17.63 -4.73 4.82
C TYR A 156 16.37 -5.35 5.47
N GLY A 157 15.81 -4.67 6.48
CA GLY A 157 14.70 -5.19 7.29
C GLY A 157 13.30 -4.72 6.91
N HIS A 158 13.16 -3.69 6.06
CA HIS A 158 11.85 -3.10 5.73
C HIS A 158 11.58 -3.02 4.23
N PHE A 159 10.33 -3.33 3.85
CA PHE A 159 9.93 -3.49 2.45
C PHE A 159 8.64 -2.72 2.14
N SER A 160 8.74 -1.59 1.45
CA SER A 160 7.54 -0.82 1.12
C SER A 160 6.88 -1.25 -0.20
N ALA A 161 5.55 -1.28 -0.22
CA ALA A 161 4.73 -1.37 -1.42
C ALA A 161 4.39 0.00 -2.03
N ALA A 162 4.86 1.09 -1.41
CA ALA A 162 4.77 2.43 -1.97
C ALA A 162 5.65 2.58 -3.24
N PRO A 163 5.42 3.59 -4.10
CA PRO A 163 6.29 3.91 -5.22
C PRO A 163 7.78 3.95 -4.83
N PRO A 164 8.67 3.27 -5.60
CA PRO A 164 10.11 3.22 -5.27
C PRO A 164 10.79 4.60 -5.32
N ASP A 165 10.22 5.53 -6.08
CA ASP A 165 10.73 6.89 -6.25
C ASP A 165 10.43 7.80 -5.04
N ASN A 166 9.64 7.34 -4.06
CA ASN A 166 9.37 8.10 -2.84
C ASN A 166 10.53 7.90 -1.87
N GLN A 167 11.58 8.71 -1.98
CA GLN A 167 12.81 8.59 -1.19
C GLN A 167 12.99 9.72 -0.18
N GLY A 168 11.93 10.43 0.21
CA GLY A 168 11.99 11.48 1.25
C GLY A 168 12.47 12.85 0.76
N GLU A 169 12.51 13.09 -0.55
CA GLU A 169 13.01 14.34 -1.13
C GLU A 169 12.21 15.56 -0.65
N GLY A 170 10.88 15.47 -0.61
CA GLY A 170 10.03 16.57 -0.13
C GLY A 170 10.34 16.93 1.32
N ILE A 171 10.52 15.92 2.18
CA ILE A 171 10.89 16.12 3.59
C ILE A 171 12.25 16.81 3.69
N ARG A 172 13.27 16.34 2.95
CA ARG A 172 14.59 16.99 2.94
C ARG A 172 14.56 18.42 2.42
N LEU A 173 13.71 18.72 1.42
CA LEU A 173 13.50 20.10 0.95
C LEU A 173 12.93 20.97 2.07
N GLY A 174 11.94 20.48 2.82
CA GLY A 174 11.41 21.20 3.98
C GLY A 174 12.44 21.39 5.10
N GLU A 175 13.20 20.34 5.44
CA GLU A 175 14.28 20.41 6.44
C GLU A 175 15.37 21.41 6.02
N SER A 176 15.69 21.51 4.73
CA SER A 176 16.74 22.42 4.23
C SER A 176 16.46 23.91 4.46
N VAL A 177 15.21 24.27 4.78
CA VAL A 177 14.78 25.64 5.07
C VAL A 177 14.25 25.80 6.51
N GLY A 178 14.59 24.86 7.40
CA GLY A 178 14.29 24.92 8.84
C GLY A 178 13.10 24.07 9.30
N GLY A 179 12.40 23.39 8.38
CA GLY A 179 11.26 22.55 8.70
C GLY A 179 11.63 21.35 9.59
N GLN A 180 10.80 21.05 10.58
CA GLN A 180 11.09 19.99 11.55
C GLN A 180 10.46 18.66 11.15
N PHE A 181 11.23 17.58 11.19
CA PHE A 181 10.72 16.21 11.01
C PHE A 181 10.18 15.66 12.34
N ASP A 182 9.05 14.95 12.30
CA ASP A 182 8.39 14.40 13.48
C ASP A 182 8.83 12.96 13.77
N THR A 183 9.67 12.80 14.80
CA THR A 183 10.10 11.50 15.33
C THR A 183 9.25 11.01 16.51
N SER A 184 8.22 11.76 16.92
CA SER A 184 7.44 11.49 18.14
C SER A 184 6.24 10.57 17.94
N LEU A 185 5.95 10.19 16.69
CA LEU A 185 4.80 9.34 16.37
C LEU A 185 4.95 7.94 16.95
N ARG A 186 3.83 7.32 17.34
CA ARG A 186 3.83 5.93 17.84
C ARG A 186 4.51 4.99 16.86
N HIS A 187 4.15 5.09 15.59
CA HIS A 187 4.78 4.36 14.50
C HIS A 187 5.08 5.31 13.35
N PRO A 188 6.29 5.29 12.78
CA PRO A 188 6.68 6.21 11.72
C PRO A 188 6.11 5.83 10.35
N LEU A 189 5.56 4.63 10.19
CA LEU A 189 5.12 4.07 8.92
C LEU A 189 3.70 3.50 9.00
N ALA A 190 3.01 3.54 7.86
CA ALA A 190 1.76 2.81 7.64
C ALA A 190 2.07 1.35 7.36
N TRP A 191 2.23 0.54 8.41
CA TRP A 191 2.70 -0.84 8.29
C TRP A 191 1.74 -1.73 7.50
N ALA A 192 2.30 -2.69 6.77
CA ALA A 192 1.55 -3.77 6.13
C ALA A 192 2.44 -5.01 5.93
N PRO A 193 1.88 -6.22 6.05
CA PRO A 193 2.60 -7.43 5.70
C PRO A 193 2.82 -7.49 4.20
N VAL A 194 4.06 -7.79 3.81
CA VAL A 194 4.42 -7.90 2.39
C VAL A 194 5.15 -9.21 2.10
N SER A 195 5.03 -9.66 0.85
CA SER A 195 5.88 -10.71 0.29
C SER A 195 6.62 -10.20 -0.95
N ARG A 196 7.76 -10.82 -1.25
CA ARG A 196 8.62 -10.44 -2.39
C ARG A 196 8.24 -11.25 -3.62
N VAL A 197 7.77 -10.58 -4.66
CA VAL A 197 7.44 -11.18 -5.96
C VAL A 197 8.58 -10.91 -6.93
N THR A 198 9.24 -11.96 -7.40
CA THR A 198 10.18 -11.86 -8.51
C THR A 198 9.42 -11.96 -9.83
N LEU A 199 9.43 -10.88 -10.61
CA LEU A 199 8.84 -10.84 -11.94
C LEU A 199 9.72 -11.59 -12.96
N ALA A 200 9.16 -11.86 -14.14
CA ALA A 200 9.92 -12.46 -15.25
C ALA A 200 11.12 -11.60 -15.70
N SER A 201 11.05 -10.29 -15.48
CA SER A 201 12.16 -9.34 -15.72
C SER A 201 13.30 -9.45 -14.71
N GLY A 202 13.14 -10.22 -13.62
CA GLY A 202 14.06 -10.25 -12.48
C GLY A 202 13.81 -9.14 -11.46
N GLN A 203 12.96 -8.14 -11.78
CA GLN A 203 12.59 -7.11 -10.82
C GLN A 203 11.81 -7.71 -9.66
N GLN A 204 12.13 -7.27 -8.44
CA GLN A 204 11.37 -7.63 -7.26
C GLN A 204 10.37 -6.54 -6.90
N LEU A 205 9.12 -6.95 -6.75
CA LEU A 205 8.03 -6.08 -6.29
C LEU A 205 7.49 -6.59 -4.97
N MET A 206 7.00 -5.67 -4.14
CA MET A 206 6.34 -6.01 -2.89
C MET A 206 4.85 -6.22 -3.13
N PHE A 207 4.34 -7.37 -2.70
CA PHE A 207 2.91 -7.65 -2.69
C PHE A 207 2.35 -7.43 -1.28
N PRO A 208 1.45 -6.45 -1.07
CA PRO A 208 0.84 -6.22 0.24
C PRO A 208 -0.31 -7.20 0.52
N HIS A 209 -0.26 -7.86 1.68
CA HIS A 209 -1.24 -8.86 2.13
C HIS A 209 -2.39 -8.21 2.92
N LEU A 210 -3.36 -7.64 2.19
CA LEU A 210 -4.40 -6.80 2.78
C LEU A 210 -5.68 -7.55 3.16
N VAL A 211 -6.00 -8.69 2.51
CA VAL A 211 -7.36 -9.27 2.56
C VAL A 211 -7.37 -10.78 2.86
N GLU A 212 -6.47 -11.53 2.24
CA GLU A 212 -6.46 -13.00 2.26
C GLU A 212 -6.18 -13.59 3.65
N ARG A 213 -5.53 -12.84 4.54
CA ARG A 213 -5.18 -13.28 5.90
C ARG A 213 -6.40 -13.67 6.73
N ALA A 214 -7.52 -12.98 6.51
CA ALA A 214 -8.78 -13.23 7.22
C ALA A 214 -9.59 -14.42 6.66
N LYS A 215 -9.17 -15.01 5.52
CA LYS A 215 -9.97 -16.02 4.83
C LYS A 215 -9.92 -17.37 5.55
N PRO A 216 -11.02 -18.16 5.54
CA PRO A 216 -11.05 -19.50 6.11
C PRO A 216 -9.95 -20.39 5.52
N GLY A 217 -9.27 -21.18 6.36
CA GLY A 217 -8.18 -22.06 5.93
C GLY A 217 -6.85 -21.34 5.68
N VAL A 218 -6.69 -20.12 6.19
CA VAL A 218 -5.44 -19.36 6.15
C VAL A 218 -5.01 -18.98 7.57
N ILE A 219 -3.76 -19.27 7.96
CA ILE A 219 -3.18 -18.87 9.27
C ILE A 219 -1.78 -18.30 9.10
N ALA A 220 -1.28 -17.58 10.11
CA ALA A 220 0.10 -17.09 10.12
C ALA A 220 0.88 -17.66 11.29
N VAL A 221 2.09 -18.14 11.03
CA VAL A 221 3.00 -18.68 12.06
C VAL A 221 4.38 -18.05 11.97
N LEU A 222 5.07 -17.97 13.10
CA LEU A 222 6.49 -17.64 13.17
C LEU A 222 7.35 -18.86 12.78
N PRO A 223 8.67 -18.69 12.58
CA PRO A 223 9.60 -19.81 12.37
C PRO A 223 9.56 -20.88 13.47
N ASN A 224 9.16 -20.52 14.69
CA ASN A 224 8.96 -21.48 15.80
C ASN A 224 7.67 -22.31 15.68
N GLY A 225 6.92 -22.21 14.58
CA GLY A 225 5.71 -22.98 14.31
C GLY A 225 4.44 -22.46 14.98
N LYS A 226 4.51 -21.41 15.80
CA LYS A 226 3.37 -20.90 16.58
C LYS A 226 2.70 -19.69 15.91
N ARG A 227 1.37 -19.59 16.07
CA ARG A 227 0.62 -18.36 15.82
C ARG A 227 1.04 -17.27 16.82
N PHE A 228 0.89 -16.01 16.42
CA PHE A 228 1.31 -14.86 17.23
C PHE A 228 0.29 -13.72 17.24
N VAL A 229 -0.77 -13.80 16.44
CA VAL A 229 -1.75 -12.73 16.27
C VAL A 229 -3.07 -13.27 15.71
N ASN A 230 -4.14 -12.49 15.89
CA ASN A 230 -5.35 -12.61 15.09
C ASN A 230 -5.08 -12.19 13.63
N GLU A 231 -5.04 -13.14 12.70
CA GLU A 231 -4.73 -12.85 11.30
C GLU A 231 -5.80 -12.03 10.58
N ALA A 232 -7.01 -11.93 11.15
CA ALA A 232 -8.10 -11.14 10.59
C ALA A 232 -8.11 -9.67 11.07
N ASP A 233 -7.21 -9.29 11.97
CA ASP A 233 -7.05 -7.90 12.40
C ASP A 233 -6.33 -7.06 11.35
N SER A 234 -6.26 -5.74 11.63
CA SER A 234 -5.70 -4.77 10.70
C SER A 234 -4.28 -5.18 10.29
N TYR A 235 -3.92 -4.89 9.04
CA TYR A 235 -2.58 -5.20 8.54
C TYR A 235 -1.49 -4.42 9.30
N HIS A 236 -1.84 -3.28 9.89
CA HIS A 236 -0.95 -2.51 10.72
C HIS A 236 -0.65 -3.26 12.03
N ASP A 237 -1.70 -3.74 12.72
CA ASP A 237 -1.57 -4.47 13.98
C ASP A 237 -0.93 -5.84 13.79
N PHE A 238 -1.16 -6.49 12.64
CA PHE A 238 -0.46 -7.73 12.27
C PHE A 238 1.06 -7.55 12.26
N ILE A 239 1.57 -6.45 11.67
CA ILE A 239 3.00 -6.16 11.68
C ILE A 239 3.47 -5.72 13.06
N ALA A 240 2.68 -4.94 13.80
CA ALA A 240 2.99 -4.58 15.18
C ALA A 240 3.21 -5.83 16.05
N ALA A 241 2.31 -6.81 15.93
CA ALA A 241 2.40 -8.10 16.63
C ALA A 241 3.60 -8.93 16.15
N LEU A 242 3.89 -8.93 14.84
CA LEU A 242 5.06 -9.63 14.30
C LEU A 242 6.36 -9.08 14.90
N LEU A 243 6.50 -7.75 14.92
CA LEU A 243 7.67 -7.09 15.49
C LEU A 243 7.78 -7.37 16.99
N ALA A 244 6.67 -7.32 17.73
CA ALA A 244 6.65 -7.61 19.17
C ALA A 244 6.96 -9.08 19.50
N ALA A 245 6.54 -10.01 18.65
CA ALA A 245 6.77 -11.44 18.82
C ALA A 245 8.13 -11.92 18.30
N THR A 246 8.88 -11.05 17.62
CA THR A 246 10.23 -11.36 17.12
C THR A 246 11.26 -11.07 18.21
N PRO A 247 12.09 -12.05 18.60
CA PRO A 247 13.19 -11.81 19.54
C PRO A 247 14.16 -10.73 19.06
N ALA A 248 14.79 -10.03 20.00
CA ALA A 248 15.84 -9.06 19.67
C ALA A 248 17.01 -9.77 18.95
N GLY A 249 17.46 -9.20 17.83
CA GLY A 249 18.51 -9.78 16.98
C GLY A 249 17.99 -10.72 15.88
N ASP A 250 16.76 -11.20 15.97
CA ASP A 250 16.15 -12.02 14.93
C ASP A 250 15.55 -11.15 13.81
N THR A 251 15.56 -11.68 12.58
CA THR A 251 14.86 -11.04 11.46
C THR A 251 13.35 -11.25 11.61
N PRO A 252 12.53 -10.19 11.71
CA PRO A 252 11.10 -10.37 11.83
C PRO A 252 10.53 -10.98 10.55
N GLN A 253 9.91 -12.14 10.69
CA GLN A 253 9.28 -12.84 9.58
C GLN A 253 8.19 -13.79 10.07
N ALA A 254 7.20 -14.00 9.21
CA ALA A 254 6.17 -15.01 9.42
C ALA A 254 5.94 -15.78 8.12
N TRP A 255 5.21 -16.87 8.23
CA TRP A 255 4.70 -17.63 7.11
C TRP A 255 3.18 -17.57 7.13
N LEU A 256 2.57 -17.14 6.03
CA LEU A 256 1.13 -17.27 5.82
C LEU A 256 0.90 -18.63 5.14
N LEU A 257 0.09 -19.49 5.74
CA LEU A 257 -0.14 -20.86 5.31
C LEU A 257 -1.56 -21.03 4.79
N ALA A 258 -1.73 -21.91 3.80
CA ALA A 258 -3.02 -22.34 3.31
C ALA A 258 -2.99 -23.82 2.88
N ASP A 259 -4.11 -24.51 3.01
CA ASP A 259 -4.30 -25.83 2.42
C ASP A 259 -4.71 -25.73 0.93
N ARG A 260 -4.80 -26.87 0.23
CA ARG A 260 -5.14 -26.90 -1.20
C ARG A 260 -6.47 -26.23 -1.50
N ARG A 261 -7.46 -26.41 -0.62
CA ARG A 261 -8.81 -25.87 -0.78
C ARG A 261 -8.80 -24.36 -0.66
N ALA A 262 -8.16 -23.81 0.38
CA ALA A 262 -8.05 -22.38 0.61
C ALA A 262 -7.26 -21.70 -0.52
N LEU A 263 -6.10 -22.25 -0.92
CA LEU A 263 -5.32 -21.71 -2.04
C LEU A 263 -6.13 -21.66 -3.33
N ARG A 264 -6.86 -22.75 -3.67
CA ARG A 264 -7.66 -22.78 -4.90
C ARG A 264 -8.84 -21.81 -4.86
N ARG A 265 -9.39 -21.52 -3.68
CA ARG A 265 -10.56 -20.64 -3.53
C ARG A 265 -10.18 -19.17 -3.46
N TYR A 266 -9.14 -18.82 -2.73
CA TYR A 266 -8.80 -17.43 -2.40
C TYR A 266 -7.46 -16.96 -2.96
N GLY A 267 -6.57 -17.89 -3.31
CA GLY A 267 -5.16 -17.59 -3.56
C GLY A 267 -4.39 -17.43 -2.24
N LEU A 268 -3.10 -17.10 -2.36
CA LEU A 268 -2.23 -16.81 -1.23
C LEU A 268 -1.19 -15.76 -1.67
N GLY A 269 -1.41 -14.51 -1.28
CA GLY A 269 -0.63 -13.39 -1.79
C GLY A 269 -0.79 -13.20 -3.30
N HIS A 270 0.32 -13.07 -4.00
CA HIS A 270 0.39 -12.99 -5.46
C HIS A 270 -0.01 -14.31 -6.16
N ALA A 271 -0.02 -15.44 -5.44
CA ALA A 271 -0.48 -16.72 -5.99
C ALA A 271 -1.99 -16.70 -6.16
N ARG A 272 -2.45 -16.77 -7.41
CA ARG A 272 -3.87 -16.57 -7.76
C ARG A 272 -4.70 -17.85 -7.51
N PRO A 273 -6.01 -17.70 -7.20
CA PRO A 273 -6.92 -18.83 -7.07
C PRO A 273 -7.16 -19.54 -8.42
N PHE A 274 -7.94 -20.63 -8.37
CA PHE A 274 -8.44 -21.29 -9.58
C PHE A 274 -9.10 -20.28 -10.54
N PRO A 275 -8.84 -20.33 -11.86
CA PRO A 275 -8.26 -21.45 -12.60
C PRO A 275 -6.73 -21.48 -12.71
N PHE A 276 -6.00 -20.57 -12.06
CA PHE A 276 -4.55 -20.54 -12.15
C PHE A 276 -3.92 -21.69 -11.36
N THR A 277 -2.90 -22.34 -11.93
CA THR A 277 -2.11 -23.38 -11.26
C THR A 277 -0.93 -22.76 -10.51
N PRO A 278 -0.58 -23.23 -9.29
CA PRO A 278 0.48 -22.63 -8.49
C PRO A 278 1.90 -22.79 -9.06
N THR A 279 2.08 -23.57 -10.13
CA THR A 279 3.37 -23.98 -10.72
C THR A 279 4.33 -22.81 -10.95
N ALA A 280 3.84 -21.68 -11.47
CA ALA A 280 4.71 -20.52 -11.73
C ALA A 280 5.31 -19.94 -10.43
N TRP A 281 4.50 -19.84 -9.37
CA TRP A 281 4.93 -19.32 -8.07
C TRP A 281 5.78 -20.31 -7.27
N LEU A 282 5.56 -21.61 -7.47
CA LEU A 282 6.44 -22.64 -6.92
C LEU A 282 7.84 -22.56 -7.57
N ARG A 283 7.89 -22.40 -8.89
CA ARG A 283 9.16 -22.31 -9.64
C ARG A 283 9.99 -21.08 -9.26
N THR A 284 9.36 -19.95 -8.93
CA THR A 284 10.08 -18.75 -8.49
C THR A 284 10.44 -18.75 -7.00
N GLY A 285 10.03 -19.77 -6.24
CA GLY A 285 10.20 -19.82 -4.79
C GLY A 285 9.28 -18.86 -4.02
N TYR A 286 8.36 -18.17 -4.71
CA TYR A 286 7.36 -17.30 -4.07
C TYR A 286 6.46 -18.10 -3.13
N LEU A 287 6.04 -19.28 -3.59
CA LEU A 287 5.19 -20.20 -2.84
C LEU A 287 6.01 -21.45 -2.48
N GLN A 288 5.95 -21.85 -1.22
CA GLN A 288 6.48 -23.12 -0.74
C GLN A 288 5.37 -24.17 -0.72
N ARG A 289 5.71 -25.46 -0.86
CA ARG A 289 4.75 -26.58 -0.87
C ARG A 289 5.28 -27.77 -0.08
N GLY A 290 4.40 -28.41 0.68
CA GLY A 290 4.58 -29.77 1.21
C GLY A 290 3.31 -30.59 1.03
N ASN A 291 3.41 -31.89 0.74
CA ASN A 291 2.23 -32.77 0.74
C ASN A 291 1.73 -33.02 2.17
N THR A 292 2.62 -32.91 3.15
CA THR A 292 2.34 -32.93 4.59
C THR A 292 2.80 -31.63 5.25
N LEU A 293 2.34 -31.36 6.48
CA LEU A 293 2.81 -30.21 7.27
C LEU A 293 4.30 -30.33 7.60
N ALA A 294 4.81 -31.53 7.87
CA ALA A 294 6.23 -31.76 8.13
C ALA A 294 7.11 -31.44 6.91
N GLU A 295 6.66 -31.83 5.70
CA GLU A 295 7.34 -31.46 4.46
C GLU A 295 7.34 -29.94 4.26
N LEU A 296 6.20 -29.26 4.48
CA LEU A 296 6.12 -27.80 4.36
C LEU A 296 7.02 -27.11 5.39
N ALA A 297 7.00 -27.58 6.64
CA ALA A 297 7.83 -27.04 7.72
C ALA A 297 9.32 -27.08 7.35
N LYS A 298 9.78 -28.22 6.81
CA LYS A 298 11.16 -28.36 6.32
C LYS A 298 11.50 -27.34 5.24
N GLN A 299 10.62 -27.14 4.25
CA GLN A 299 10.84 -26.17 3.16
C GLN A 299 10.92 -24.72 3.67
N CYS A 300 10.18 -24.41 4.73
CA CYS A 300 10.06 -23.07 5.29
C CYS A 300 11.00 -22.81 6.48
N ALA A 301 11.80 -23.79 6.89
CA ALA A 301 12.57 -23.78 8.14
C ALA A 301 11.69 -23.43 9.36
N ILE A 302 10.53 -24.08 9.45
CA ILE A 302 9.61 -23.99 10.59
C ILE A 302 9.79 -25.23 11.48
N ASP A 303 9.63 -25.08 12.80
CA ASP A 303 9.50 -26.23 13.70
C ASP A 303 8.30 -27.11 13.30
N ALA A 304 8.57 -28.34 12.86
CA ALA A 304 7.56 -29.24 12.32
C ALA A 304 6.55 -29.74 13.38
N ASN A 305 7.00 -29.96 14.61
CA ASN A 305 6.14 -30.46 15.69
C ASN A 305 5.22 -29.33 16.17
N ALA A 306 5.79 -28.15 16.45
CA ALA A 306 5.01 -27.00 16.88
C ALA A 306 4.02 -26.55 15.79
N LEU A 307 4.38 -26.68 14.51
CA LEU A 307 3.45 -26.40 13.41
C LEU A 307 2.27 -27.39 13.39
N ALA A 308 2.54 -28.69 13.57
CA ALA A 308 1.49 -29.71 13.60
C ALA A 308 0.49 -29.44 14.73
N GLU A 309 0.99 -29.19 15.95
CA GLU A 309 0.17 -28.82 17.12
C GLU A 309 -0.65 -27.56 16.85
N THR A 310 -0.03 -26.54 16.26
CA THR A 310 -0.69 -25.27 15.92
C THR A 310 -1.84 -25.47 14.93
N VAL A 311 -1.63 -26.26 13.88
CA VAL A 311 -2.67 -26.53 12.88
C VAL A 311 -3.79 -27.39 13.47
N GLU A 312 -3.47 -28.38 14.30
CA GLU A 312 -4.47 -29.19 15.00
C GLU A 312 -5.35 -28.33 15.91
N ARG A 313 -4.73 -27.49 16.75
CA ARG A 313 -5.43 -26.55 17.63
C ARG A 313 -6.32 -25.58 16.85
N PHE A 314 -5.81 -25.00 15.76
CA PHE A 314 -6.61 -24.12 14.91
C PHE A 314 -7.77 -24.86 14.22
N ASN A 315 -7.58 -26.12 13.83
CA ASN A 315 -8.64 -26.96 13.27
C ASN A 315 -9.75 -27.25 14.29
N HIS A 316 -9.40 -27.37 15.58
CA HIS A 316 -10.38 -27.46 16.66
C HIS A 316 -11.20 -26.16 16.76
N PHE A 317 -10.54 -25.00 16.76
CA PHE A 317 -11.23 -23.69 16.77
C PHE A 317 -12.15 -23.51 15.57
N ALA A 318 -11.72 -23.91 14.38
CA ALA A 318 -12.54 -23.86 13.19
C ALA A 318 -13.78 -24.79 13.26
N SER A 319 -13.70 -25.87 14.06
CA SER A 319 -14.82 -26.78 14.28
C SER A 319 -15.77 -26.26 15.37
N ALA A 320 -15.22 -25.63 16.42
CA ALA A 320 -15.98 -25.01 17.51
C ALA A 320 -16.62 -23.66 17.10
N GLY A 321 -16.07 -22.99 16.09
CA GLY A 321 -16.51 -21.65 15.67
C GLY A 321 -15.90 -20.50 16.47
N GLU A 322 -14.96 -20.80 17.37
CA GLU A 322 -14.33 -19.82 18.26
C GLU A 322 -12.82 -20.07 18.36
N ASP A 323 -12.03 -18.99 18.16
CA ASP A 323 -10.59 -18.97 18.38
C ASP A 323 -10.31 -18.33 19.75
N VAL A 324 -10.13 -19.15 20.77
CA VAL A 324 -9.90 -18.67 22.15
C VAL A 324 -8.48 -18.10 22.36
N ASP A 325 -7.55 -18.35 21.43
CA ASP A 325 -6.18 -17.87 21.56
C ASP A 325 -6.05 -16.39 21.16
N PHE A 326 -6.71 -16.01 20.06
CA PHE A 326 -6.59 -14.67 19.48
C PHE A 326 -7.92 -14.00 19.12
N HIS A 327 -9.06 -14.65 19.44
CA HIS A 327 -10.40 -14.11 19.19
C HIS A 327 -10.69 -13.77 17.72
N ARG A 328 -10.07 -14.50 16.79
CA ARG A 328 -10.29 -14.32 15.35
C ARG A 328 -11.75 -14.52 14.98
N GLY A 329 -12.34 -13.50 14.34
CA GLY A 329 -13.75 -13.50 13.92
C GLY A 329 -14.70 -12.87 14.94
N ALA A 330 -14.22 -12.50 16.13
CA ALA A 330 -15.04 -11.87 17.17
C ALA A 330 -15.48 -10.44 16.80
N SER A 331 -14.66 -9.69 16.05
CA SER A 331 -14.96 -8.31 15.66
C SER A 331 -15.75 -8.23 14.34
N ALA A 332 -16.55 -7.17 14.19
CA ALA A 332 -17.23 -6.86 12.92
C ALA A 332 -16.23 -6.65 11.78
N TYR A 333 -15.05 -6.09 12.09
CA TYR A 333 -13.95 -5.90 11.15
C TYR A 333 -13.44 -7.24 10.61
N ASN A 334 -13.19 -8.23 11.48
CA ASN A 334 -12.74 -9.56 11.06
C ASN A 334 -13.79 -10.22 10.16
N ARG A 335 -15.07 -10.21 10.57
CA ARG A 335 -16.17 -10.81 9.82
C ARG A 335 -16.34 -10.17 8.44
N ALA A 336 -16.22 -8.85 8.33
CA ALA A 336 -16.31 -8.15 7.05
C ALA A 336 -15.23 -8.62 6.04
N GLN A 337 -14.09 -9.11 6.52
CA GLN A 337 -13.02 -9.65 5.68
C GLN A 337 -13.12 -11.17 5.44
N GLY A 338 -13.97 -11.88 6.18
CA GLY A 338 -14.22 -13.31 6.02
C GLY A 338 -14.87 -13.67 4.68
N ASP A 339 -15.14 -14.96 4.49
CA ASP A 339 -16.02 -15.45 3.42
C ASP A 339 -17.40 -15.70 3.99
N HIS A 340 -18.42 -15.00 3.50
CA HIS A 340 -19.76 -14.99 4.11
C HIS A 340 -19.73 -14.75 5.63
N GLN A 341 -18.91 -13.80 6.07
CA GLN A 341 -18.65 -13.47 7.48
C GLN A 341 -17.89 -14.53 8.29
N VAL A 342 -17.52 -15.66 7.69
CA VAL A 342 -16.73 -16.72 8.32
C VAL A 342 -15.23 -16.45 8.11
N THR A 343 -14.46 -16.45 9.19
CA THR A 343 -12.99 -16.28 9.16
C THR A 343 -12.23 -17.54 9.54
N LEU A 344 -12.85 -18.43 10.31
CA LEU A 344 -12.28 -19.70 10.73
C LEU A 344 -12.64 -20.81 9.75
N GLY A 345 -11.64 -21.58 9.34
CA GLY A 345 -11.85 -22.75 8.48
C GLY A 345 -10.65 -23.69 8.60
N PRO A 346 -10.88 -25.00 8.61
CA PRO A 346 -9.80 -25.94 8.87
C PRO A 346 -8.81 -25.99 7.71
N LEU A 347 -7.55 -26.30 8.04
CA LEU A 347 -6.45 -26.67 7.15
C LEU A 347 -6.22 -28.19 7.29
N ARG A 348 -6.81 -28.98 6.39
CA ARG A 348 -6.78 -30.46 6.47
C ARG A 348 -6.27 -31.11 5.19
N GLU A 349 -6.46 -30.46 4.05
CA GLU A 349 -6.25 -31.10 2.75
C GLU A 349 -4.92 -30.66 2.12
N GLY A 350 -3.93 -31.56 2.17
CA GLY A 350 -2.70 -31.41 1.43
C GLY A 350 -2.91 -31.35 -0.11
N PRO A 351 -1.94 -30.79 -0.87
CA PRO A 351 -0.72 -30.16 -0.39
C PRO A 351 -1.00 -28.87 0.38
N PHE A 352 -0.13 -28.58 1.34
CA PHE A 352 -0.08 -27.32 2.08
C PHE A 352 0.89 -26.37 1.40
N TYR A 353 0.61 -25.08 1.53
CA TYR A 353 1.37 -24.02 0.89
C TYR A 353 1.69 -22.92 1.89
N ALA A 354 2.83 -22.26 1.70
CA ALA A 354 3.21 -21.11 2.50
C ALA A 354 3.84 -20.00 1.65
N VAL A 355 3.61 -18.76 2.06
CA VAL A 355 4.31 -17.58 1.52
C VAL A 355 4.98 -16.83 2.67
N ARG A 356 6.22 -16.41 2.46
CA ARG A 356 7.00 -15.66 3.45
C ARG A 356 6.48 -14.23 3.55
N ILE A 357 6.19 -13.80 4.77
CA ILE A 357 5.71 -12.47 5.14
C ILE A 357 6.82 -11.71 5.84
N LEU A 358 7.02 -10.46 5.43
CA LEU A 358 8.04 -9.54 5.94
C LEU A 358 7.39 -8.23 6.41
N PRO A 359 8.03 -7.51 7.35
CA PRO A 359 7.63 -6.17 7.73
C PRO A 359 7.71 -5.21 6.54
N GLY A 360 6.56 -4.66 6.16
CA GLY A 360 6.47 -3.68 5.09
C GLY A 360 5.58 -2.50 5.42
N SER A 361 5.36 -1.64 4.43
CA SER A 361 4.53 -0.45 4.56
C SER A 361 3.81 -0.11 3.27
N LEU A 362 2.74 0.68 3.38
CA LEU A 362 2.02 1.29 2.26
C LEU A 362 2.37 2.79 2.09
N GLY A 363 3.15 3.34 3.01
CA GLY A 363 3.50 4.75 3.08
C GLY A 363 4.09 5.10 4.45
N THR A 364 4.35 6.39 4.66
CA THR A 364 4.92 6.93 5.90
C THR A 364 3.89 7.71 6.68
N PHE A 365 4.05 7.75 8.01
CA PHE A 365 3.28 8.60 8.91
C PHE A 365 4.10 9.75 9.45
N SER A 366 5.36 9.51 9.80
CA SER A 366 6.27 10.61 10.13
C SER A 366 6.51 11.45 8.88
N GLY A 367 6.76 12.73 9.08
CA GLY A 367 6.93 13.73 8.03
C GLY A 367 7.28 15.07 8.67
N LEU A 368 7.15 16.14 7.90
CA LEU A 368 7.30 17.51 8.40
C LEU A 368 6.17 17.85 9.37
N GLN A 369 6.52 18.47 10.49
CA GLN A 369 5.56 19.03 11.43
C GLN A 369 4.83 20.19 10.76
N THR A 370 3.51 20.19 10.90
CA THR A 370 2.65 21.24 10.36
C THR A 370 1.59 21.64 11.36
N ASP A 371 1.09 22.87 11.25
CA ASP A 371 -0.12 23.30 11.96
C ASP A 371 -1.42 22.83 11.28
N GLU A 372 -2.57 23.26 11.81
CA GLU A 372 -3.91 22.94 11.28
C GLU A 372 -4.17 23.47 9.86
N HIS A 373 -3.30 24.34 9.36
CA HIS A 373 -3.35 24.90 8.01
C HIS A 373 -2.32 24.27 7.07
N ALA A 374 -1.68 23.18 7.49
CA ALA A 374 -0.64 22.46 6.76
C ALA A 374 0.62 23.32 6.46
N ARG A 375 0.84 24.41 7.22
CA ARG A 375 2.07 25.20 7.10
C ARG A 375 3.19 24.46 7.82
N VAL A 376 4.36 24.33 7.19
CA VAL A 376 5.52 23.66 7.80
C VAL A 376 6.04 24.49 8.97
N LEU A 377 6.37 23.84 10.08
CA LEU A 377 6.84 24.47 11.31
C LEU A 377 8.37 24.39 11.44
N ASP A 378 8.97 25.46 11.93
CA ASP A 378 10.38 25.52 12.31
C ASP A 378 10.66 24.98 13.72
N GLU A 379 11.91 25.10 14.17
CA GLU A 379 12.34 24.66 15.50
C GLU A 379 11.61 25.37 16.64
N GLN A 380 11.17 26.61 16.43
CA GLN A 380 10.39 27.39 17.39
C GLN A 380 8.87 27.13 17.29
N GLN A 381 8.46 26.14 16.49
CA GLN A 381 7.06 25.83 16.18
C GLN A 381 6.32 26.99 15.50
N LEU A 382 7.07 27.87 14.82
CA LEU A 382 6.50 28.95 14.03
C LEU A 382 6.34 28.51 12.57
N PRO A 383 5.25 28.92 11.88
CA PRO A 383 5.07 28.61 10.47
C PRO A 383 6.13 29.27 9.58
N ILE A 384 6.78 28.48 8.74
CA ILE A 384 7.69 28.96 7.70
C ILE A 384 6.86 29.61 6.58
N PRO A 385 6.97 30.94 6.34
CA PRO A 385 6.14 31.61 5.36
C PRO A 385 6.31 31.03 3.96
N GLY A 386 5.18 30.78 3.27
CA GLY A 386 5.18 30.26 1.90
C GLY A 386 5.38 28.74 1.78
N LEU A 387 5.63 28.00 2.87
CA LEU A 387 5.88 26.55 2.80
C LEU A 387 4.76 25.73 3.44
N TYR A 388 4.27 24.73 2.70
CA TYR A 388 3.24 23.80 3.14
C TYR A 388 3.66 22.36 2.85
N ALA A 389 3.16 21.41 3.64
CA ALA A 389 3.33 19.98 3.38
C ALA A 389 2.00 19.25 3.54
N ILE A 390 1.69 18.31 2.65
CA ILE A 390 0.46 17.51 2.68
C ILE A 390 0.76 16.03 2.37
N GLY A 391 -0.21 15.17 2.68
CA GLY A 391 -0.06 13.73 2.47
C GLY A 391 1.09 13.16 3.29
N ASN A 392 1.88 12.26 2.71
CA ASN A 392 2.93 11.56 3.44
C ASN A 392 4.20 12.42 3.72
N ASP A 393 4.28 13.62 3.16
CA ASP A 393 5.34 14.58 3.53
C ASP A 393 5.00 15.32 4.82
N MET A 394 3.72 15.33 5.22
CA MET A 394 3.20 15.91 6.45
C MET A 394 3.16 14.83 7.54
N SER A 395 3.54 15.18 8.78
CA SER A 395 3.35 14.31 9.93
C SER A 395 1.85 13.97 10.09
N SER A 396 1.55 12.68 10.18
CA SER A 396 0.19 12.17 10.16
C SER A 396 -0.62 12.70 11.35
N VAL A 397 -1.79 13.29 11.07
CA VAL A 397 -2.78 13.68 12.08
C VAL A 397 -3.28 12.52 12.93
N MET A 398 -3.07 11.27 12.49
CA MET A 398 -3.40 10.06 13.24
C MET A 398 -2.30 9.68 14.25
N ARG A 399 -1.22 10.46 14.38
CA ARG A 399 -0.13 10.29 15.35
C ARG A 399 0.53 8.90 15.36
N GLY A 400 0.62 8.25 14.20
CA GLY A 400 1.20 6.91 14.04
C GLY A 400 0.24 5.74 14.27
N TYR A 401 -1.07 6.01 14.42
CA TYR A 401 -2.12 4.99 14.49
C TYR A 401 -2.79 4.76 13.13
N TYR A 402 -3.35 3.57 12.93
CA TYR A 402 -4.05 3.16 11.71
C TYR A 402 -5.54 2.86 11.97
N PRO A 403 -6.42 3.86 12.14
CA PRO A 403 -7.82 3.60 12.51
C PRO A 403 -8.65 2.94 11.39
N SER A 404 -8.33 3.15 10.11
CA SER A 404 -9.04 2.53 8.99
C SER A 404 -8.28 2.68 7.68
N GLY A 405 -8.65 1.89 6.66
CA GLY A 405 -8.16 2.08 5.30
C GLY A 405 -8.54 3.46 4.75
N GLY A 406 -7.60 4.10 4.05
CA GLY A 406 -7.82 5.41 3.43
C GLY A 406 -7.33 6.61 4.26
N ILE A 407 -6.76 6.38 5.45
CA ILE A 407 -6.25 7.44 6.34
C ILE A 407 -5.04 8.21 5.79
N THR A 408 -4.42 7.77 4.70
CA THR A 408 -3.37 8.54 4.00
C THR A 408 -4.00 9.42 2.92
N LEU A 409 -4.86 8.86 2.09
CA LEU A 409 -5.51 9.56 0.97
C LEU A 409 -6.54 10.60 1.44
N GLY A 410 -7.34 10.29 2.45
CA GLY A 410 -8.37 11.18 2.99
C GLY A 410 -7.77 12.51 3.47
N PRO A 411 -6.87 12.49 4.47
CA PRO A 411 -6.16 13.68 4.91
C PRO A 411 -5.38 14.37 3.79
N ALA A 412 -4.68 13.65 2.91
CA ALA A 412 -3.96 14.27 1.79
C ALA A 412 -4.87 15.12 0.90
N MET A 413 -6.04 14.60 0.51
CA MET A 413 -7.02 15.33 -0.28
C MET A 413 -7.64 16.50 0.50
N THR A 414 -7.95 16.29 1.79
CA THR A 414 -8.53 17.32 2.65
C THR A 414 -7.57 18.50 2.82
N PHE A 415 -6.32 18.26 3.22
CA PHE A 415 -5.34 19.33 3.39
C PHE A 415 -4.97 19.97 2.05
N GLY A 416 -4.84 19.20 0.96
CA GLY A 416 -4.65 19.76 -0.38
C GLY A 416 -5.77 20.74 -0.77
N TYR A 417 -7.03 20.39 -0.50
CA TYR A 417 -8.17 21.27 -0.72
C TYR A 417 -8.13 22.52 0.18
N LEU A 418 -7.83 22.35 1.48
CA LEU A 418 -7.76 23.47 2.44
C LEU A 418 -6.65 24.46 2.08
N VAL A 419 -5.46 23.97 1.72
CA VAL A 419 -4.35 24.80 1.26
C VAL A 419 -4.74 25.56 -0.01
N GLY A 420 -5.29 24.88 -1.02
CA GLY A 420 -5.76 25.53 -2.25
C GLY A 420 -6.80 26.63 -1.99
N LYS A 421 -7.77 26.37 -1.10
CA LYS A 421 -8.78 27.36 -0.68
C LYS A 421 -8.17 28.53 0.12
N GLY A 422 -7.16 28.27 0.94
CA GLY A 422 -6.47 29.29 1.72
C GLY A 422 -5.66 30.24 0.85
N LEU A 423 -4.93 29.70 -0.13
CA LEU A 423 -4.08 30.48 -1.04
C LEU A 423 -4.91 31.43 -1.92
N THR A 424 -6.04 30.98 -2.44
CA THR A 424 -6.93 31.82 -3.27
C THR A 424 -7.53 33.01 -2.52
N LYS A 425 -7.86 32.85 -1.23
CA LYS A 425 -8.34 33.97 -0.40
C LYS A 425 -7.29 35.05 -0.19
N LYS A 426 -6.01 34.66 0.02
CA LYS A 426 -4.91 35.61 0.20
C LYS A 426 -4.63 36.41 -1.09
N THR A 427 -4.71 35.77 -2.26
CA THR A 427 -4.55 36.45 -3.55
C THR A 427 -5.64 37.49 -3.80
N ASN A 428 -6.89 37.19 -3.44
CA ASN A 428 -8.01 38.13 -3.63
C ASN A 428 -7.97 39.33 -2.66
N ILE A 429 -7.41 39.17 -1.45
CA ILE A 429 -7.24 40.29 -0.51
C ILE A 429 -6.16 41.24 -1.02
N ASN A 430 -5.04 40.73 -1.54
CA ASN A 430 -3.96 41.58 -2.07
C ASN A 430 -4.37 42.32 -3.36
N ASN A 431 -5.24 41.75 -4.19
CA ASN A 431 -5.76 42.43 -5.39
C ASN A 431 -6.85 43.48 -5.09
N ASN A 432 -7.39 43.53 -3.87
CA ASN A 432 -8.36 44.54 -3.44
C ASN A 432 -7.70 45.71 -2.69
N ILE A 433 -6.37 45.71 -2.57
CA ILE A 433 -5.56 46.81 -2.05
C ILE A 433 -4.69 47.31 -3.21
N THR A 434 -5.34 47.91 -4.21
CA THR A 434 -4.71 48.71 -5.27
C THR A 434 -5.60 49.89 -5.58
#